data_AF-A0ABD3RZJ2-F1
#
_entry.id   AF-A0ABD3RZJ2-F1
#
_cell.length_a   1.000
_cell.length_b   1.000
_cell.length_c   1.000
_cell.angle_alpha   90.00
_cell.angle_beta   90.00
_cell.angle_gamma   90.00
#
_symmetry.space_group_name_H-M   'P 1'
#
loop_
_entity.id
_entity.type
_entity.pdbx_description
1 polymer ?
#
loop_
_entity_poly.entity_id
_entity_poly.type
_entity_poly.pdbx_seq_one_letter_code
_entity_poly.pdbx_strand_id
1 'polypeptide(L)'
;NRETAAVVVVVAGGRDDDDDPASSRDGGGYVRRRLLTAAVAAGEGIVPSSYDESDDRWFRDVPLALSLAIGSDAFFSSVPNRNITSSSSPHGGGGGGRDLRVLLVITSLVEYDRGTRGTTLGRDRLMEIVLPQIVLSVESMSDRGWAVDVYLILGYPSLEPNRRRVVRDALPITVGLEIWEDAIPLHYAKTYNKERPGNDQRLTTADHALSRQHRYVLRDKLPYYDFFACFEDDMRITANHVINFLEISASIKRIHDSAEASPDRHAHVVVAEHHRSDNGGNNRTARAPRHRPNDGASVGNDVANDPISAEHVRRLFPGFIRVEVLDRMPDHPLRISGILDDHLFAREVPRSADAFLAGLAGESTSVLRPTACCGGDNDRDLYRPRMDEVVMWETNVQATGVREYPHPLGWVAAMPVEDRADVGSYWSGHPDVYGAMDMKRPRRLDSTLGQQAGFMATRGQIEYFHDVACPGGFLPPYDDVRHWKGDSLQRHSVEFWSGGFQVHDLIIFSVFLPVANVIYDGGLKLFGQCFLNRILSLDPKKFERQLLYHVTNNKQRTISPRKMIRVGDYYGQLITVKERAEKFLRAEAA
;
A
#
# COMPACT_ATOMS: atom_id res chain seq x y z
N ASN A 1 -53.03 -0.88 52.19
CA ASN A 1 -52.70 -0.38 50.84
C ASN A 1 -51.22 -0.66 50.60
N ARG A 2 -50.84 -1.86 50.10
CA ARG A 2 -50.64 -2.24 48.67
C ARG A 2 -49.63 -1.29 47.99
N GLU A 3 -48.49 -1.69 47.43
CA GLU A 3 -48.05 -2.92 46.71
C GLU A 3 -46.55 -3.19 47.01
N THR A 4 -46.08 -4.40 47.35
CA THR A 4 -45.71 -5.60 46.56
C THR A 4 -44.71 -5.40 45.40
N ALA A 5 -43.47 -5.84 45.61
CA ALA A 5 -42.49 -6.18 44.60
C ALA A 5 -42.48 -7.70 44.36
N ALA A 6 -42.49 -8.12 43.10
CA ALA A 6 -42.47 -9.52 42.69
C ALA A 6 -41.02 -9.98 42.41
N VAL A 7 -40.66 -11.14 42.96
CA VAL A 7 -39.47 -11.92 42.61
C VAL A 7 -39.96 -13.13 41.83
N VAL A 8 -39.46 -13.32 40.62
CA VAL A 8 -39.72 -14.51 39.80
C VAL A 8 -38.50 -15.42 39.88
N VAL A 9 -38.68 -16.58 40.51
CA VAL A 9 -37.78 -17.72 40.45
C VAL A 9 -38.40 -18.71 39.47
N VAL A 10 -37.65 -19.12 38.44
CA VAL A 10 -38.00 -20.27 37.61
C VAL A 10 -36.96 -21.35 37.85
N VAL A 11 -37.43 -22.50 38.32
CA VAL A 11 -36.72 -23.78 38.39
C VAL A 11 -37.41 -24.74 37.43
N ALA A 12 -36.63 -25.37 36.54
CA ALA A 12 -36.87 -26.66 35.91
C ALA A 12 -35.58 -27.01 35.15
N GLY A 13 -35.04 -28.22 35.10
CA GLY A 13 -35.41 -29.53 35.61
C GLY A 13 -34.34 -30.49 35.07
N GLY A 14 -33.86 -31.41 35.90
CA GLY A 14 -32.79 -32.33 35.55
C GLY A 14 -33.24 -33.49 34.67
N ARG A 15 -32.26 -34.14 34.03
CA ARG A 15 -32.23 -35.59 33.84
C ARG A 15 -30.78 -36.05 33.74
N ASP A 16 -30.43 -36.91 34.69
CA ASP A 16 -29.23 -37.72 34.78
C ASP A 16 -29.30 -38.89 33.79
N ASP A 17 -28.14 -39.47 33.45
CA ASP A 17 -27.86 -40.91 33.54
C ASP A 17 -26.34 -41.14 33.26
N ASP A 18 -25.62 -41.41 34.36
CA ASP A 18 -24.60 -42.45 34.61
C ASP A 18 -23.50 -42.81 33.58
N ASP A 19 -22.22 -42.62 33.96
CA ASP A 19 -21.38 -43.71 34.52
C ASP A 19 -19.94 -43.24 34.89
N ASP A 20 -19.54 -43.60 36.10
CA ASP A 20 -18.25 -43.39 36.82
C ASP A 20 -17.11 -44.31 36.27
N PRO A 21 -15.89 -44.41 36.87
CA PRO A 21 -15.05 -43.47 37.62
C PRO A 21 -13.56 -43.46 37.16
N ALA A 22 -12.75 -42.51 37.64
CA ALA A 22 -11.51 -42.79 38.41
C ALA A 22 -10.51 -41.62 38.47
N SER A 23 -10.19 -41.24 39.72
CA SER A 23 -8.90 -40.68 40.20
C SER A 23 -8.54 -39.27 39.74
N SER A 24 -7.80 -38.43 40.48
CA SER A 24 -7.44 -38.28 41.88
C SER A 24 -6.58 -37.00 41.92
N ARG A 25 -6.49 -36.38 43.10
CA ARG A 25 -5.45 -35.44 43.56
C ARG A 25 -5.59 -33.94 43.27
N ASP A 26 -5.69 -33.26 44.42
CA ASP A 26 -4.93 -32.09 44.87
C ASP A 26 -5.10 -30.78 44.07
N GLY A 27 -5.56 -29.68 44.66
CA GLY A 27 -5.29 -29.20 46.00
C GLY A 27 -4.45 -27.93 45.89
N GLY A 28 -5.08 -26.76 46.00
CA GLY A 28 -4.40 -25.48 45.87
C GLY A 28 -5.31 -24.30 46.12
N GLY A 29 -5.65 -24.06 47.38
CA GLY A 29 -6.35 -22.85 47.81
C GLY A 29 -5.41 -21.65 47.85
N TYR A 30 -5.95 -20.45 47.60
CA TYR A 30 -5.42 -19.23 48.21
C TYR A 30 -6.56 -18.29 48.60
N VAL A 31 -6.38 -17.75 49.81
CA VAL A 31 -7.36 -17.02 50.61
C VAL A 31 -7.35 -15.52 50.29
N ARG A 32 -8.56 -14.94 50.40
CA ARG A 32 -8.92 -13.51 50.46
C ARG A 32 -7.88 -12.58 51.09
N ARG A 33 -7.81 -11.35 50.55
CA ARG A 33 -7.74 -10.13 51.36
C ARG A 33 -8.81 -9.12 50.92
N ARG A 34 -9.63 -8.74 51.91
CA ARG A 34 -10.45 -7.53 51.96
C ARG A 34 -9.81 -6.59 52.98
N LEU A 35 -9.74 -5.32 52.66
CA LEU A 35 -9.86 -4.12 53.51
C LEU A 35 -9.76 -2.92 52.54
N LEU A 36 -10.30 -1.72 52.74
CA LEU A 36 -11.51 -1.19 53.39
C LEU A 36 -11.48 0.31 53.02
N THR A 37 -12.63 0.81 52.57
CA THR A 37 -13.11 2.19 52.36
C THR A 37 -12.44 3.34 53.15
N ALA A 38 -12.30 4.51 52.51
CA ALA A 38 -12.67 5.81 53.10
C ALA A 38 -13.01 6.86 52.01
N ALA A 39 -14.16 7.51 52.17
CA ALA A 39 -14.66 8.70 51.47
C ALA A 39 -13.92 9.97 51.99
N VAL A 40 -13.95 11.16 51.37
CA VAL A 40 -15.05 12.13 51.29
C VAL A 40 -14.53 13.35 50.50
N ALA A 41 -15.34 13.95 49.63
CA ALA A 41 -15.74 15.37 49.68
C ALA A 41 -16.40 15.82 48.38
N ALA A 42 -17.68 16.17 48.49
CA ALA A 42 -18.45 16.86 47.49
C ALA A 42 -17.99 18.33 47.39
N GLY A 43 -17.97 18.85 46.17
CA GLY A 43 -17.85 20.27 45.88
C GLY A 43 -18.81 20.61 44.73
N GLU A 44 -19.93 21.23 45.09
CA GLU A 44 -20.88 21.82 44.16
C GLU A 44 -20.23 22.98 43.39
N GLY A 45 -20.53 23.12 42.11
CA GLY A 45 -19.99 24.20 41.28
C GLY A 45 -20.62 24.26 39.89
N ILE A 46 -21.78 24.92 39.82
CA ILE A 46 -22.25 25.81 38.75
C ILE A 46 -22.06 25.34 37.30
N VAL A 47 -23.18 24.99 36.67
CA VAL A 47 -23.34 24.85 35.22
C VAL A 47 -23.51 26.23 34.59
N PRO A 48 -22.73 26.60 33.56
CA PRO A 48 -23.20 27.53 32.54
C PRO A 48 -23.58 26.77 31.27
N SER A 49 -24.76 27.12 30.79
CA SER A 49 -25.32 26.83 29.48
C SER A 49 -24.48 27.45 28.36
N SER A 50 -24.73 26.95 27.15
CA SER A 50 -24.30 27.43 25.82
C SER A 50 -22.81 27.34 25.50
N TYR A 51 -22.47 26.29 24.75
CA TYR A 51 -21.29 26.27 23.88
C TYR A 51 -21.48 27.30 22.77
N ASP A 52 -20.65 28.34 22.78
CA ASP A 52 -20.49 29.32 21.72
C ASP A 52 -19.34 28.85 20.80
N GLU A 53 -19.60 28.84 19.50
CA GLU A 53 -18.77 28.26 18.43
C GLU A 53 -17.66 29.21 17.94
N SER A 54 -17.22 30.16 18.78
CA SER A 54 -16.30 31.23 18.36
C SER A 54 -15.12 31.41 19.31
N ASP A 55 -14.16 30.47 19.30
CA ASP A 55 -12.85 30.74 19.90
C ASP A 55 -11.66 29.97 19.25
N ASP A 56 -11.36 30.31 18.00
CA ASP A 56 -10.12 29.98 17.29
C ASP A 56 -8.94 30.85 17.79
N ARG A 57 -8.53 30.67 19.05
CA ARG A 57 -7.36 31.36 19.64
C ARG A 57 -6.10 30.51 19.77
N TRP A 58 -5.93 29.49 18.92
CA TRP A 58 -4.73 28.63 18.89
C TRP A 58 -3.64 29.04 17.87
N PHE A 59 -3.79 30.16 17.16
CA PHE A 59 -2.87 30.59 16.09
C PHE A 59 -1.94 31.78 16.44
N ARG A 60 -1.59 31.99 17.70
CA ARG A 60 -0.56 32.99 18.06
C ARG A 60 0.53 32.34 18.91
N ASP A 61 1.46 31.67 18.23
CA ASP A 61 2.91 31.61 18.56
C ASP A 61 3.63 30.54 17.71
N VAL A 62 3.51 30.64 16.38
CA VAL A 62 4.42 29.98 15.43
C VAL A 62 5.20 31.08 14.71
N PRO A 63 6.55 31.05 14.68
CA PRO A 63 7.34 32.08 14.03
C PRO A 63 6.94 32.31 12.57
N LEU A 64 6.71 33.57 12.26
CA LEU A 64 6.28 34.14 10.99
C LEU A 64 7.39 34.05 9.91
N ALA A 65 7.81 32.84 9.56
CA ALA A 65 8.87 32.59 8.56
C ALA A 65 8.47 31.63 7.43
N LEU A 66 7.22 31.12 7.37
CA LEU A 66 6.83 30.11 6.36
C LEU A 66 5.53 30.37 5.61
N SER A 67 5.00 31.61 5.61
CA SER A 67 3.71 31.93 4.97
C SER A 67 3.79 32.67 3.62
N LEU A 68 4.99 32.86 3.06
CA LEU A 68 5.15 33.54 1.76
C LEU A 68 6.05 32.80 0.75
N ALA A 69 6.32 31.50 0.95
CA ALA A 69 7.17 30.73 0.05
C ALA A 69 6.74 29.27 -0.20
N ILE A 70 5.49 28.88 0.09
CA ILE A 70 4.94 27.60 -0.42
C ILE A 70 4.14 27.91 -1.68
N GLY A 71 4.88 28.25 -2.74
CA GLY A 71 4.37 28.05 -4.10
C GLY A 71 4.16 26.56 -4.33
N SER A 72 3.38 26.20 -5.35
CA SER A 72 3.06 24.85 -5.80
C SER A 72 4.24 23.90 -6.11
N ASP A 73 5.47 24.30 -5.81
CA ASP A 73 6.72 23.65 -6.21
C ASP A 73 7.32 22.73 -5.13
N ALA A 74 6.86 22.79 -3.87
CA ALA A 74 7.43 21.99 -2.78
C ALA A 74 7.42 20.47 -3.08
N PHE A 75 6.31 19.95 -3.60
CA PHE A 75 6.13 18.53 -3.97
C PHE A 75 7.23 18.02 -4.91
N PHE A 76 7.73 18.90 -5.77
CA PHE A 76 8.57 18.55 -6.90
C PHE A 76 9.99 19.10 -6.83
N SER A 77 10.24 20.08 -5.94
CA SER A 77 11.54 20.73 -5.75
C SER A 77 12.63 19.74 -5.28
N SER A 78 12.23 18.67 -4.59
CA SER A 78 13.15 17.64 -4.09
C SER A 78 13.43 16.51 -5.10
N VAL A 79 12.69 16.43 -6.21
CA VAL A 79 12.99 15.47 -7.28
C VAL A 79 14.18 16.02 -8.06
N PRO A 80 15.38 15.40 -7.99
CA PRO A 80 16.54 15.93 -8.67
C PRO A 80 16.28 15.95 -10.18
N ASN A 81 16.31 17.13 -10.80
CA ASN A 81 16.20 17.26 -12.25
C ASN A 81 17.50 16.81 -12.98
N ARG A 82 18.49 16.29 -12.23
CA ARG A 82 19.74 15.74 -12.76
C ARG A 82 19.51 14.31 -13.24
N ASN A 83 20.24 13.90 -14.27
CA ASN A 83 20.31 12.51 -14.71
C ASN A 83 20.87 11.63 -13.57
N ILE A 84 19.99 11.17 -12.67
CA ILE A 84 20.29 10.18 -11.61
C ILE A 84 20.89 8.89 -12.22
N THR A 85 20.69 8.68 -13.52
CA THR A 85 21.12 7.50 -14.27
C THR A 85 22.56 7.55 -14.76
N SER A 86 23.22 8.71 -14.79
CA SER A 86 24.62 8.76 -15.25
C SER A 86 25.55 8.37 -14.10
N SER A 87 25.97 7.11 -14.08
CA SER A 87 27.16 6.68 -13.35
C SER A 87 28.39 7.34 -13.99
N SER A 88 28.63 8.62 -13.73
CA SER A 88 29.89 9.25 -14.09
C SER A 88 30.99 8.50 -13.36
N SER A 89 31.92 7.93 -14.13
CA SER A 89 33.11 7.25 -13.61
C SER A 89 33.76 8.07 -12.49
N PRO A 90 34.33 7.42 -11.46
CA PRO A 90 34.85 8.06 -10.25
C PRO A 90 36.11 8.91 -10.45
N HIS A 91 36.43 9.31 -11.67
CA HIS A 91 37.70 9.97 -11.99
C HIS A 91 37.48 11.31 -12.70
N GLY A 92 37.47 12.37 -11.90
CA GLY A 92 37.94 13.71 -12.30
C GLY A 92 36.85 14.75 -12.57
N GLY A 93 36.67 15.67 -11.62
CA GLY A 93 36.17 17.02 -11.94
C GLY A 93 35.07 17.62 -11.05
N GLY A 94 35.38 17.94 -9.79
CA GLY A 94 35.05 19.22 -9.13
C GLY A 94 33.60 19.70 -8.93
N GLY A 95 32.57 19.03 -9.44
CA GLY A 95 31.18 19.42 -9.20
C GLY A 95 30.65 18.78 -7.92
N GLY A 96 30.77 19.46 -6.77
CA GLY A 96 30.31 19.00 -5.45
C GLY A 96 28.79 18.84 -5.31
N GLY A 97 28.17 18.00 -6.13
CA GLY A 97 26.81 17.54 -5.89
C GLY A 97 26.79 16.67 -4.64
N ARG A 98 25.89 16.97 -3.70
CA ARG A 98 25.67 16.12 -2.53
C ARG A 98 25.10 14.78 -2.99
N ASP A 99 25.63 13.68 -2.46
CA ASP A 99 25.10 12.34 -2.71
C ASP A 99 23.63 12.24 -2.22
N LEU A 100 22.83 11.44 -2.92
CA LEU A 100 21.45 11.16 -2.53
C LEU A 100 21.47 10.47 -1.15
N ARG A 101 20.77 11.05 -0.17
CA ARG A 101 20.64 10.47 1.17
C ARG A 101 19.36 9.66 1.28
N VAL A 102 19.49 8.35 1.47
CA VAL A 102 18.38 7.40 1.57
C VAL A 102 18.27 6.89 3.00
N LEU A 103 17.06 6.93 3.57
CA LEU A 103 16.73 6.21 4.79
C LEU A 103 15.93 4.95 4.46
N LEU A 104 16.50 3.79 4.75
CA LEU A 104 15.83 2.49 4.67
C LEU A 104 15.22 2.16 6.04
N VAL A 105 13.89 2.24 6.14
CA VAL A 105 13.14 1.93 7.35
C VAL A 105 12.51 0.54 7.20
N ILE A 106 12.81 -0.36 8.13
CA ILE A 106 12.33 -1.74 8.08
C ILE A 106 11.66 -2.11 9.39
N THR A 107 10.47 -2.69 9.31
CA THR A 107 9.75 -3.26 10.47
C THR A 107 9.85 -4.76 10.53
N SER A 108 10.20 -5.32 11.68
CA SER A 108 10.15 -6.76 11.95
C SER A 108 9.36 -7.05 13.22
N LEU A 109 8.31 -7.86 13.10
CA LEU A 109 7.38 -8.11 14.21
C LEU A 109 7.91 -9.11 15.23
N VAL A 110 8.57 -10.18 14.77
CA VAL A 110 9.07 -11.26 15.63
C VAL A 110 10.49 -11.62 15.25
N GLU A 111 11.32 -11.92 16.25
CA GLU A 111 12.70 -12.33 16.03
C GLU A 111 12.79 -13.79 15.54
N TYR A 112 11.90 -14.64 16.06
CA TYR A 112 11.79 -16.04 15.69
C TYR A 112 10.40 -16.31 15.14
N ASP A 113 10.31 -17.09 14.06
CA ASP A 113 9.04 -17.46 13.47
C ASP A 113 8.17 -18.26 14.46
N ARG A 114 6.87 -17.96 14.50
CA ARG A 114 5.91 -18.61 15.41
C ARG A 114 5.36 -19.93 14.88
N GLY A 115 5.85 -20.43 13.73
CA GLY A 115 5.28 -21.61 13.06
C GLY A 115 3.93 -21.36 12.39
N THR A 116 3.48 -20.10 12.34
CA THR A 116 2.21 -19.71 11.72
C THR A 116 2.39 -19.41 10.23
N ARG A 117 1.32 -19.51 9.43
CA ARG A 117 1.34 -19.17 7.99
C ARG A 117 2.36 -19.96 7.17
N GLY A 118 2.64 -21.21 7.57
CA GLY A 118 3.58 -22.09 6.86
C GLY A 118 5.06 -21.82 7.11
N THR A 119 5.40 -20.97 8.10
CA THR A 119 6.77 -20.81 8.62
C THR A 119 7.15 -21.95 9.56
N THR A 120 8.46 -22.12 9.83
CA THR A 120 8.97 -23.11 10.78
C THR A 120 9.09 -22.49 12.16
N LEU A 121 8.46 -23.09 13.19
CA LEU A 121 8.53 -22.60 14.56
C LEU A 121 10.00 -22.53 15.05
N GLY A 122 10.40 -21.38 15.60
CA GLY A 122 11.73 -21.16 16.14
C GLY A 122 12.81 -20.84 15.10
N ARG A 123 12.46 -20.75 13.81
CA ARG A 123 13.37 -20.29 12.75
C ARG A 123 13.86 -18.88 13.05
N ASP A 124 15.15 -18.63 12.88
CA ASP A 124 15.77 -17.34 13.16
C ASP A 124 15.44 -16.34 12.04
N ARG A 125 14.34 -15.61 12.21
CA ARG A 125 13.84 -14.69 11.19
C ARG A 125 14.83 -13.55 10.96
N LEU A 126 15.47 -13.04 12.01
CA LEU A 126 16.45 -11.96 11.89
C LEU A 126 17.62 -12.38 10.99
N MET A 127 18.21 -13.56 11.21
CA MET A 127 19.37 -14.02 10.45
C MET A 127 19.02 -14.50 9.04
N GLU A 128 17.88 -15.18 8.89
CA GLU A 128 17.56 -15.89 7.65
C GLU A 128 16.72 -15.05 6.68
N ILE A 129 15.94 -14.09 7.19
CA ILE A 129 15.02 -13.28 6.39
C ILE A 129 15.45 -11.82 6.42
N VAL A 130 15.49 -11.20 7.60
CA VAL A 130 15.60 -9.74 7.73
C VAL A 130 16.99 -9.25 7.29
N LEU A 131 18.05 -9.78 7.90
CA LEU A 131 19.42 -9.31 7.69
C LEU A 131 19.88 -9.43 6.22
N PRO A 132 19.65 -10.57 5.52
CA PRO A 132 20.00 -10.68 4.10
C PRO A 132 19.33 -9.62 3.23
N GLN A 133 18.05 -9.28 3.49
CA GLN A 133 17.36 -8.25 2.71
C GLN A 133 17.93 -6.86 2.97
N ILE A 134 18.27 -6.53 4.23
CA ILE A 134 18.92 -5.26 4.57
C ILE A 134 20.25 -5.13 3.83
N VAL A 135 21.12 -6.14 3.94
CA VAL A 135 22.47 -6.13 3.34
C VAL A 135 22.37 -5.95 1.83
N LEU A 136 21.56 -6.76 1.14
CA LEU A 136 21.39 -6.66 -0.31
C LEU A 136 20.81 -5.31 -0.75
N SER A 137 19.91 -4.73 0.04
CA SER A 137 19.34 -3.40 -0.24
C SER A 137 20.39 -2.31 -0.12
N VAL A 138 21.15 -2.34 0.98
CA VAL A 138 22.19 -1.36 1.30
C VAL A 138 23.35 -1.43 0.31
N GLU A 139 23.84 -2.64 -0.01
CA GLU A 139 24.89 -2.85 -1.01
C GLU A 139 24.45 -2.29 -2.36
N SER A 140 23.26 -2.69 -2.84
CA SER A 140 22.75 -2.23 -4.14
C SER A 140 22.66 -0.71 -4.25
N MET A 141 22.31 0.00 -3.17
CA MET A 141 22.21 1.45 -3.12
C MET A 141 23.56 2.14 -2.92
N SER A 142 24.42 1.58 -2.08
CA SER A 142 25.78 2.10 -1.82
C SER A 142 26.68 1.97 -3.05
N ASP A 143 26.52 0.90 -3.84
CA ASP A 143 27.21 0.70 -5.12
C ASP A 143 26.87 1.78 -6.16
N ARG A 144 25.77 2.52 -5.97
CA ARG A 144 25.42 3.72 -6.77
C ARG A 144 26.07 5.00 -6.25
N GLY A 145 26.85 4.93 -5.18
CA GLY A 145 27.44 6.09 -4.50
C GLY A 145 26.45 6.85 -3.63
N TRP A 146 25.33 6.24 -3.22
CA TRP A 146 24.35 6.90 -2.35
C TRP A 146 24.75 6.76 -0.89
N ALA A 147 24.39 7.76 -0.08
CA ALA A 147 24.51 7.68 1.37
C ALA A 147 23.26 6.99 1.93
N VAL A 148 23.42 5.79 2.46
CA VAL A 148 22.31 4.96 2.94
C VAL A 148 22.44 4.77 4.43
N ASP A 149 21.37 5.06 5.17
CA ASP A 149 21.25 4.74 6.59
C ASP A 149 20.07 3.78 6.80
N VAL A 150 20.15 2.93 7.82
CA VAL A 150 19.14 1.93 8.15
C VAL A 150 18.49 2.26 9.49
N TYR A 151 17.16 2.19 9.53
CA TYR A 151 16.37 2.30 10.75
C TYR A 151 15.53 1.03 10.95
N LEU A 152 15.82 0.26 11.99
CA LEU A 152 15.07 -0.94 12.33
C LEU A 152 14.02 -0.65 13.40
N ILE A 153 12.77 -0.95 13.11
CA ILE A 153 11.65 -0.89 14.04
C ILE A 153 11.29 -2.33 14.41
N LEU A 154 11.59 -2.72 15.63
CA LEU A 154 11.48 -4.09 16.09
C LEU A 154 10.33 -4.24 17.07
N GLY A 155 9.44 -5.20 16.81
CA GLY A 155 8.49 -5.68 17.81
C GLY A 155 9.11 -6.59 18.87
N TYR A 156 10.44 -6.63 18.93
CA TYR A 156 11.19 -7.49 19.81
C TYR A 156 11.27 -6.78 21.18
N PRO A 157 10.97 -7.45 22.30
CA PRO A 157 11.07 -6.82 23.61
C PRO A 157 12.47 -6.25 23.90
N SER A 158 13.49 -6.95 23.43
CA SER A 158 14.89 -6.51 23.41
C SER A 158 15.67 -7.32 22.39
N LEU A 159 16.60 -6.70 21.69
CA LEU A 159 17.58 -7.32 20.81
C LEU A 159 18.89 -7.53 21.59
N GLU A 160 19.31 -8.78 21.75
CA GLU A 160 20.52 -9.08 22.51
C GLU A 160 21.75 -8.34 21.96
N PRO A 161 22.70 -7.91 22.82
CA PRO A 161 23.88 -7.16 22.38
C PRO A 161 24.71 -7.87 21.29
N ASN A 162 24.81 -9.19 21.35
CA ASN A 162 25.50 -9.98 20.32
C ASN A 162 24.75 -9.94 18.99
N ARG A 163 23.42 -10.00 18.99
CA ARG A 163 22.61 -9.94 17.77
C ARG A 163 22.62 -8.54 17.16
N ARG A 164 22.58 -7.50 18.00
CA ARG A 164 22.82 -6.12 17.57
C ARG A 164 24.17 -5.94 16.87
N ARG A 165 25.21 -6.56 17.41
CA ARG A 165 26.55 -6.57 16.80
C ARG A 165 26.53 -7.29 15.45
N VAL A 166 25.88 -8.44 15.33
CA VAL A 166 25.75 -9.14 14.04
C VAL A 166 25.12 -8.26 12.96
N VAL A 167 24.03 -7.54 13.27
CA VAL A 167 23.42 -6.59 12.33
C VAL A 167 24.40 -5.48 11.93
N ARG A 168 25.11 -4.90 12.91
CA ARG A 168 26.10 -3.84 12.66
C ARG A 168 27.28 -4.32 11.81
N ASP A 169 27.84 -5.48 12.13
CA ASP A 169 29.01 -6.05 11.46
C ASP A 169 28.71 -6.46 10.01
N ALA A 170 27.44 -6.77 9.71
CA ALA A 170 26.99 -7.08 8.36
C ALA A 170 26.83 -5.82 7.46
N LEU A 171 26.85 -4.61 8.02
CA LEU A 171 26.66 -3.36 7.27
C LEU A 171 27.99 -2.60 7.09
N PRO A 172 28.22 -1.97 5.92
CA PRO A 172 29.39 -1.11 5.72
C PRO A 172 29.53 -0.05 6.81
N ILE A 173 30.76 0.22 7.26
CA ILE A 173 31.01 1.18 8.37
C ILE A 173 30.48 2.60 8.09
N THR A 174 30.31 2.95 6.82
CA THR A 174 29.77 4.24 6.37
C THR A 174 28.25 4.35 6.50
N VAL A 175 27.54 3.23 6.67
CA VAL A 175 26.08 3.16 6.78
C VAL A 175 25.71 3.37 8.24
N GLY A 176 24.88 4.36 8.56
CA GLY A 176 24.29 4.55 9.87
C GLY A 176 23.28 3.45 10.21
N LEU A 177 23.20 3.08 11.48
CA LEU A 177 22.24 2.09 11.98
C LEU A 177 21.58 2.60 13.26
N GLU A 178 20.26 2.75 13.21
CA GLU A 178 19.41 3.02 14.37
C GLU A 178 18.42 1.87 14.58
N ILE A 179 18.15 1.53 15.84
CA ILE A 179 17.25 0.42 16.21
C ILE A 179 16.30 0.91 17.30
N TRP A 180 15.00 0.74 17.05
CA TRP A 180 13.92 0.94 18.00
C TRP A 180 13.35 -0.41 18.41
N GLU A 181 13.67 -0.84 19.63
CA GLU A 181 13.19 -2.06 20.28
C GLU A 181 11.87 -1.81 21.01
N ASP A 182 11.08 -2.86 21.27
CA ASP A 182 9.76 -2.78 21.92
C ASP A 182 8.82 -1.74 21.26
N ALA A 183 8.85 -1.68 19.93
CA ALA A 183 8.17 -0.63 19.16
C ALA A 183 6.68 -0.91 18.92
N ILE A 184 6.12 -2.02 19.41
CA ILE A 184 4.70 -2.36 19.20
C ILE A 184 3.84 -1.35 19.97
N PRO A 185 2.98 -0.58 19.30
CA PRO A 185 2.14 0.40 19.99
C PRO A 185 1.13 -0.30 20.91
N LEU A 186 0.75 0.41 21.98
CA LEU A 186 -0.32 -0.01 22.87
C LEU A 186 -1.66 0.58 22.43
N HIS A 187 -2.75 -0.15 22.65
CA HIS A 187 -4.12 0.31 22.42
C HIS A 187 -5.08 -0.22 23.49
N TYR A 188 -6.23 0.44 23.68
CA TYR A 188 -7.28 -0.04 24.59
C TYR A 188 -8.04 -1.22 23.99
N ALA A 189 -8.05 -2.37 24.68
CA ALA A 189 -8.78 -3.53 24.22
C ALA A 189 -10.31 -3.29 24.18
N LYS A 190 -10.99 -3.74 23.12
CA LYS A 190 -12.47 -3.71 22.96
C LYS A 190 -13.14 -2.32 22.82
N THR A 191 -12.41 -1.27 22.42
CA THR A 191 -13.01 0.05 22.09
C THR A 191 -13.53 0.14 20.66
N TYR A 192 -13.65 -0.97 19.92
CA TYR A 192 -13.98 -1.02 18.48
C TYR A 192 -15.20 -0.17 18.05
N ASN A 193 -16.08 0.23 18.97
CA ASN A 193 -17.19 1.18 18.72
C ASN A 193 -17.49 2.13 19.90
N LYS A 194 -16.54 2.37 20.83
CA LYS A 194 -16.77 3.22 22.01
C LYS A 194 -15.92 4.48 21.92
N GLU A 195 -16.57 5.65 22.00
CA GLU A 195 -15.92 6.97 21.90
C GLU A 195 -14.92 7.25 23.03
N ARG A 196 -15.03 6.54 24.16
CA ARG A 196 -14.11 6.68 25.29
C ARG A 196 -13.78 5.33 25.90
N PRO A 197 -12.51 5.13 26.30
CA PRO A 197 -12.16 3.96 27.08
C PRO A 197 -12.93 3.90 28.40
N GLY A 198 -13.45 2.74 28.78
CA GLY A 198 -14.03 2.51 30.09
C GLY A 198 -12.95 2.46 31.18
N ASN A 199 -13.31 2.77 32.43
CA ASN A 199 -12.39 2.73 33.58
C ASN A 199 -11.75 1.34 33.82
N ASP A 200 -12.33 0.28 33.26
CA ASP A 200 -11.89 -1.11 33.37
C ASP A 200 -11.05 -1.60 32.18
N GLN A 201 -10.88 -0.78 31.13
CA GLN A 201 -10.16 -1.19 29.94
C GLN A 201 -8.65 -1.19 30.15
N ARG A 202 -8.03 -2.29 29.73
CA ARG A 202 -6.57 -2.47 29.77
C ARG A 202 -5.95 -2.11 28.43
N LEU A 203 -4.74 -1.57 28.49
CA LEU A 203 -3.87 -1.45 27.34
C LEU A 203 -3.34 -2.84 26.95
N THR A 204 -3.32 -3.10 25.66
CA THR A 204 -2.78 -4.31 25.04
C THR A 204 -1.94 -3.95 23.83
N THR A 205 -1.00 -4.81 23.45
CA THR A 205 -0.18 -4.60 22.25
C THR A 205 -1.03 -4.64 20.99
N ALA A 206 -0.70 -3.77 20.03
CA ALA A 206 -1.28 -3.75 18.69
C ALA A 206 -0.22 -4.21 17.68
N ASP A 207 0.11 -5.50 17.68
CA ASP A 207 1.12 -6.11 16.79
C ASP A 207 0.92 -5.71 15.31
N HIS A 208 -0.33 -5.63 14.87
CA HIS A 208 -0.73 -5.23 13.52
C HIS A 208 -0.52 -3.74 13.19
N ALA A 209 -0.22 -2.92 14.19
CA ALA A 209 0.04 -1.49 14.02
C ALA A 209 1.55 -1.16 14.13
N LEU A 210 2.45 -2.16 14.17
CA LEU A 210 3.89 -1.91 14.18
C LEU A 210 4.34 -1.06 12.99
N SER A 211 3.78 -1.29 11.79
CA SER A 211 4.09 -0.50 10.60
C SER A 211 3.74 0.99 10.71
N ARG A 212 2.88 1.39 11.65
CA ARG A 212 2.57 2.82 11.93
C ARG A 212 3.81 3.57 12.35
N GLN A 213 4.73 2.89 13.03
CA GLN A 213 5.96 3.49 13.52
C GLN A 213 6.86 4.01 12.40
N HIS A 214 6.70 3.52 11.15
CA HIS A 214 7.33 4.12 9.98
C HIS A 214 7.14 5.64 9.96
N ARG A 215 5.92 6.12 10.19
CA ARG A 215 5.59 7.53 10.03
C ARG A 215 6.11 8.40 11.19
N TYR A 216 6.31 7.84 12.38
CA TYR A 216 7.01 8.53 13.48
C TYR A 216 8.50 8.70 13.15
N VAL A 217 9.14 7.64 12.62
CA VAL A 217 10.52 7.73 12.12
C VAL A 217 10.60 8.76 11.00
N LEU A 218 9.67 8.75 10.04
CA LEU A 218 9.65 9.74 8.96
C LEU A 218 9.55 11.16 9.50
N ARG A 219 8.64 11.45 10.42
CA ARG A 219 8.50 12.79 11.03
C ARG A 219 9.83 13.26 11.61
N ASP A 220 10.49 12.40 12.39
CA ASP A 220 11.70 12.77 13.12
C ASP A 220 12.93 12.83 12.19
N LYS A 221 12.91 12.08 11.09
CA LYS A 221 14.03 11.97 10.16
C LYS A 221 13.86 12.80 8.88
N LEU A 222 12.69 13.41 8.66
CA LEU A 222 12.35 14.17 7.44
C LEU A 222 13.44 15.18 7.01
N PRO A 223 14.01 15.99 7.93
CA PRO A 223 14.99 17.01 7.55
C PRO A 223 16.36 16.48 7.09
N TYR A 224 16.67 15.21 7.36
CA TYR A 224 18.02 14.67 7.19
C TYR A 224 18.22 13.89 5.88
N TYR A 225 17.14 13.36 5.30
CA TYR A 225 17.20 12.47 4.13
C TYR A 225 16.38 13.01 2.95
N ASP A 226 16.80 12.65 1.74
CA ASP A 226 16.16 13.08 0.50
C ASP A 226 15.09 12.08 0.05
N PHE A 227 15.30 10.81 0.40
CA PHE A 227 14.46 9.69 0.00
C PHE A 227 14.24 8.70 1.15
N PHE A 228 13.04 8.13 1.20
CA PHE A 228 12.63 7.18 2.21
C PHE A 228 12.09 5.92 1.56
N ALA A 229 12.53 4.77 2.03
CA ALA A 229 12.00 3.45 1.68
C ALA A 229 11.56 2.74 2.95
N CYS A 230 10.25 2.60 3.15
CA CYS A 230 9.65 2.05 4.37
C CYS A 230 8.94 0.74 4.03
N PHE A 231 9.45 -0.40 4.49
CA PHE A 231 8.93 -1.72 4.10
C PHE A 231 8.92 -2.73 5.25
N GLU A 232 8.11 -3.78 5.09
CA GLU A 232 8.20 -5.00 5.89
C GLU A 232 9.57 -5.70 5.68
N ASP A 233 9.98 -6.48 6.67
CA ASP A 233 11.28 -7.14 6.74
C ASP A 233 11.51 -8.26 5.72
N ASP A 234 10.45 -8.74 5.05
CA ASP A 234 10.52 -9.76 4.01
C ASP A 234 10.35 -9.20 2.59
N MET A 235 10.52 -7.88 2.42
CA MET A 235 10.46 -7.21 1.13
C MET A 235 11.86 -6.85 0.62
N ARG A 236 12.20 -7.29 -0.60
CA ARG A 236 13.46 -6.92 -1.24
C ARG A 236 13.38 -5.56 -1.92
N ILE A 237 14.18 -4.62 -1.45
CA ILE A 237 14.32 -3.29 -2.04
C ILE A 237 15.71 -3.14 -2.66
N THR A 238 15.81 -2.55 -3.85
CA THR A 238 17.10 -2.36 -4.54
C THR A 238 17.21 -0.95 -5.08
N ALA A 239 18.41 -0.54 -5.47
CA ALA A 239 18.60 0.75 -6.13
C ALA A 239 17.81 0.89 -7.42
N ASN A 240 17.55 -0.22 -8.14
CA ASN A 240 16.75 -0.18 -9.35
C ASN A 240 15.28 0.16 -9.08
N HIS A 241 14.73 -0.26 -7.93
CA HIS A 241 13.39 0.14 -7.50
C HIS A 241 13.35 1.64 -7.20
N VAL A 242 14.35 2.16 -6.49
CA VAL A 242 14.48 3.60 -6.18
C VAL A 242 14.64 4.44 -7.45
N ILE A 243 15.52 4.03 -8.38
CA ILE A 243 15.70 4.72 -9.68
C ILE A 243 14.39 4.76 -10.45
N ASN A 244 13.71 3.62 -10.58
CA ASN A 244 12.45 3.55 -11.32
C ASN A 244 11.37 4.45 -10.70
N PHE A 245 11.28 4.44 -9.37
CA PHE A 245 10.37 5.32 -8.63
C PHE A 245 10.66 6.80 -8.92
N LEU A 246 11.93 7.20 -8.88
CA LEU A 246 12.36 8.58 -9.15
C LEU A 246 12.11 8.96 -10.63
N GLU A 247 12.36 8.07 -11.58
CA GLU A 247 12.10 8.28 -13.01
C GLU A 247 10.61 8.47 -13.32
N ILE A 248 9.73 7.65 -12.71
CA ILE A 248 8.28 7.79 -12.85
C ILE A 248 7.82 9.08 -12.16
N SER A 249 8.32 9.39 -10.97
CA SER A 249 8.00 10.64 -10.25
C SER A 249 8.40 11.88 -11.04
N ALA A 250 9.59 11.89 -11.65
CA ALA A 250 10.03 12.98 -12.54
C ALA A 250 9.19 13.08 -13.82
N SER A 251 8.65 11.96 -14.31
CA SER A 251 7.73 11.95 -15.46
C SER A 251 6.37 12.55 -15.08
N ILE A 252 5.81 12.17 -13.92
CA ILE A 252 4.59 12.77 -13.35
C ILE A 252 4.80 14.28 -13.17
N LYS A 253 5.95 14.71 -12.63
CA LYS A 253 6.30 16.13 -12.50
C LYS A 253 6.22 16.88 -13.81
N ARG A 254 6.89 16.39 -14.85
CA ARG A 254 6.92 17.07 -16.16
C ARG A 254 5.52 17.22 -16.75
N ILE A 255 4.66 16.22 -16.56
CA ILE A 255 3.25 16.29 -16.98
C ILE A 255 2.51 17.35 -16.17
N HIS A 256 2.74 17.41 -14.85
CA HIS A 256 2.12 18.41 -13.99
C HIS A 256 2.55 19.83 -14.36
N ASP A 257 3.86 20.07 -14.52
CA ASP A 257 4.40 21.37 -14.93
C ASP A 257 3.84 21.79 -16.30
N SER A 258 3.76 20.84 -17.25
CA SER A 258 3.16 21.08 -18.56
C SER A 258 1.66 21.38 -18.48
N ALA A 259 0.94 20.76 -17.54
CA ALA A 259 -0.46 21.06 -17.30
C ALA A 259 -0.61 22.48 -16.74
N GLU A 260 0.17 22.86 -15.72
CA GLU A 260 0.10 24.22 -15.14
C GLU A 260 0.48 25.32 -16.13
N ALA A 261 1.42 25.04 -17.03
CA ALA A 261 1.83 25.97 -18.08
C ALA A 261 0.80 26.08 -19.22
N SER A 262 -0.15 25.16 -19.33
CA SER A 262 -1.15 25.21 -20.40
C SER A 262 -2.26 26.24 -20.09
N PRO A 263 -2.83 26.92 -21.10
CA PRO A 263 -3.89 27.90 -20.88
C PRO A 263 -5.15 27.33 -20.20
N ASP A 264 -5.43 26.05 -20.42
CA ASP A 264 -6.59 25.34 -19.84
C ASP A 264 -6.25 24.58 -18.54
N ARG A 265 -5.00 24.62 -18.08
CA ARG A 265 -4.49 23.87 -16.92
C ARG A 265 -4.61 22.34 -17.04
N HIS A 266 -4.52 21.82 -18.26
CA HIS A 266 -4.56 20.40 -18.59
C HIS A 266 -3.32 19.96 -19.38
N ALA A 267 -2.81 18.77 -19.07
CA ALA A 267 -1.83 18.10 -19.91
C ALA A 267 -2.56 17.28 -20.99
N HIS A 268 -2.09 17.44 -22.24
CA HIS A 268 -2.68 16.82 -23.42
C HIS A 268 -1.74 15.73 -23.94
N VAL A 269 -2.28 14.56 -24.29
CA VAL A 269 -1.51 13.55 -25.02
C VAL A 269 -1.22 14.10 -26.41
N VAL A 270 0.04 14.34 -26.72
CA VAL A 270 0.45 14.75 -28.07
C VAL A 270 0.25 13.55 -28.98
N VAL A 271 -0.87 13.56 -29.72
CA VAL A 271 -1.07 12.60 -30.81
C VAL A 271 0.02 12.92 -31.82
N ALA A 272 1.03 12.04 -31.94
CA ALA A 272 2.10 12.22 -32.91
C ALA A 272 1.46 12.55 -34.26
N GLU A 273 1.77 13.73 -34.81
CA GLU A 273 1.09 14.36 -35.96
C GLU A 273 1.26 13.60 -37.28
N HIS A 274 1.59 12.31 -37.24
CA HIS A 274 2.02 11.50 -38.37
C HIS A 274 0.97 11.27 -39.48
N HIS A 275 -0.23 11.85 -39.42
CA HIS A 275 -1.21 11.72 -40.50
C HIS A 275 -2.05 12.96 -40.87
N ARG A 276 -1.72 14.17 -40.40
CA ARG A 276 -2.43 15.38 -40.87
C ARG A 276 -1.49 16.33 -41.61
N SER A 277 -1.19 15.99 -42.87
CA SER A 277 -0.90 17.04 -43.84
C SER A 277 -2.20 17.75 -44.19
N ASP A 278 -2.19 19.07 -44.00
CA ASP A 278 -2.90 20.04 -44.84
C ASP A 278 -4.41 19.89 -45.00
N ASN A 279 -5.17 20.58 -44.13
CA ASN A 279 -6.13 21.60 -44.60
C ASN A 279 -6.72 22.36 -43.40
N GLY A 280 -6.31 23.64 -43.28
CA GLY A 280 -6.57 24.55 -42.17
C GLY A 280 -8.04 24.95 -41.94
N GLY A 281 -8.84 24.03 -41.39
CA GLY A 281 -10.18 24.32 -40.88
C GLY A 281 -10.23 24.28 -39.36
N ASN A 282 -10.38 25.44 -38.71
CA ASN A 282 -10.54 25.61 -37.24
C ASN A 282 -11.84 25.00 -36.64
N ASN A 283 -12.52 24.11 -37.34
CA ASN A 283 -13.69 23.42 -36.81
C ASN A 283 -13.27 22.20 -36.00
N ARG A 284 -12.90 22.41 -34.73
CA ARG A 284 -12.98 21.34 -33.73
C ARG A 284 -14.46 20.97 -33.59
N THR A 285 -14.90 20.02 -34.41
CA THR A 285 -16.23 19.40 -34.33
C THR A 285 -16.48 18.98 -32.88
N ALA A 286 -17.68 19.29 -32.37
CA ALA A 286 -18.11 18.89 -31.04
C ALA A 286 -17.80 17.40 -30.85
N ARG A 287 -16.99 17.06 -29.83
CA ARG A 287 -16.69 15.67 -29.49
C ARG A 287 -17.99 14.91 -29.36
N ALA A 288 -18.04 13.69 -29.91
CA ALA A 288 -19.16 12.79 -29.73
C ALA A 288 -19.53 12.71 -28.24
N PRO A 289 -20.82 12.60 -27.89
CA PRO A 289 -21.25 12.49 -26.51
C PRO A 289 -20.53 11.31 -25.85
N ARG A 290 -19.65 11.62 -24.89
CA ARG A 290 -18.86 10.63 -24.19
C ARG A 290 -19.79 9.67 -23.47
N HIS A 291 -19.45 8.38 -23.50
CA HIS A 291 -20.09 7.40 -22.65
C HIS A 291 -19.94 7.83 -21.18
N ARG A 292 -21.07 7.93 -20.47
CA ARG A 292 -21.07 8.22 -19.04
C ARG A 292 -20.77 6.90 -18.33
N PRO A 293 -19.78 6.86 -17.42
CA PRO A 293 -19.48 5.61 -16.75
C PRO A 293 -20.69 5.15 -15.92
N ASN A 294 -21.02 3.85 -16.01
CA ASN A 294 -22.18 3.26 -15.35
C ASN A 294 -22.07 3.29 -13.81
N ASP A 295 -20.88 3.53 -13.28
CA ASP A 295 -20.61 3.66 -11.85
C ASP A 295 -20.85 5.07 -11.29
N GLY A 296 -21.16 6.05 -12.16
CA GLY A 296 -21.34 7.45 -11.75
C GLY A 296 -20.02 8.15 -11.42
N ALA A 297 -18.87 7.56 -11.76
CA ALA A 297 -17.59 8.24 -11.64
C ALA A 297 -17.61 9.57 -12.40
N SER A 298 -17.13 10.63 -11.76
CA SER A 298 -17.04 11.96 -12.37
C SER A 298 -16.01 12.02 -13.50
N VAL A 299 -15.15 11.00 -13.58
CA VAL A 299 -14.13 10.79 -14.61
C VAL A 299 -14.36 9.42 -15.26
N GLY A 300 -14.66 9.43 -16.56
CA GLY A 300 -15.20 8.29 -17.31
C GLY A 300 -14.34 7.03 -17.37
N ASN A 301 -15.00 5.93 -17.73
CA ASN A 301 -14.40 4.64 -18.08
C ASN A 301 -13.77 4.63 -19.48
N ASP A 302 -13.67 5.80 -20.13
CA ASP A 302 -13.29 5.96 -21.55
C ASP A 302 -12.23 7.08 -21.74
N VAL A 303 -11.55 7.47 -20.66
CA VAL A 303 -10.66 8.65 -20.60
C VAL A 303 -9.22 8.26 -20.95
N ALA A 304 -9.03 7.33 -21.89
CA ALA A 304 -7.71 6.75 -22.17
C ALA A 304 -6.68 7.79 -22.64
N ASN A 305 -7.07 8.78 -23.45
CA ASN A 305 -6.17 9.84 -23.96
C ASN A 305 -6.68 11.27 -23.69
N ASP A 306 -7.72 11.39 -22.86
CA ASP A 306 -8.34 12.66 -22.58
C ASP A 306 -7.37 13.59 -21.84
N PRO A 307 -7.50 14.92 -21.98
CA PRO A 307 -6.67 15.84 -21.22
C PRO A 307 -6.83 15.62 -19.72
N ILE A 308 -5.73 15.68 -18.96
CA ILE A 308 -5.75 15.52 -17.51
C ILE A 308 -5.40 16.85 -16.83
N SER A 309 -6.22 17.27 -15.88
CA SER A 309 -5.97 18.50 -15.13
C SER A 309 -4.70 18.40 -14.29
N ALA A 310 -4.03 19.53 -14.06
CA ALA A 310 -2.89 19.60 -13.16
C ALA A 310 -3.20 19.01 -11.77
N GLU A 311 -4.40 19.27 -11.26
CA GLU A 311 -4.88 18.74 -9.98
C GLU A 311 -4.94 17.21 -9.94
N HIS A 312 -5.42 16.56 -11.00
CA HIS A 312 -5.43 15.09 -11.06
C HIS A 312 -4.03 14.52 -11.24
N VAL A 313 -3.13 15.19 -11.96
CA VAL A 313 -1.73 14.74 -12.10
C VAL A 313 -1.00 14.77 -10.76
N ARG A 314 -1.25 15.77 -9.90
CA ARG A 314 -0.66 15.84 -8.54
C ARG A 314 -1.05 14.66 -7.64
N ARG A 315 -2.13 13.95 -7.96
CA ARG A 315 -2.58 12.77 -7.22
C ARG A 315 -1.89 11.48 -7.66
N LEU A 316 -1.15 11.51 -8.77
CA LEU A 316 -0.46 10.33 -9.28
C LEU A 316 0.77 10.00 -8.45
N PHE A 317 0.97 8.71 -8.22
CA PHE A 317 2.11 8.21 -7.47
C PHE A 317 2.64 6.91 -8.09
N PRO A 318 3.97 6.69 -8.17
CA PRO A 318 4.49 5.42 -8.65
C PRO A 318 4.04 4.28 -7.72
N GLY A 319 3.44 3.24 -8.31
CA GLY A 319 3.06 2.03 -7.60
C GLY A 319 4.11 0.92 -7.72
N PHE A 320 3.91 -0.11 -6.92
CA PHE A 320 4.61 -1.38 -6.95
C PHE A 320 3.60 -2.54 -6.87
N ILE A 321 4.04 -3.73 -7.26
CA ILE A 321 3.30 -4.99 -7.12
C ILE A 321 4.14 -5.92 -6.26
N ARG A 322 3.58 -6.41 -5.16
CA ARG A 322 4.21 -7.49 -4.38
C ARG A 322 4.11 -8.80 -5.15
N VAL A 323 5.22 -9.51 -5.25
CA VAL A 323 5.35 -10.77 -5.99
C VAL A 323 6.10 -11.80 -5.17
N GLU A 324 5.86 -13.08 -5.45
CA GLU A 324 6.59 -14.21 -4.90
C GLU A 324 7.22 -15.01 -6.03
N VAL A 325 8.32 -15.69 -5.72
CA VAL A 325 8.91 -16.68 -6.63
C VAL A 325 8.37 -18.04 -6.26
N LEU A 326 7.87 -18.78 -7.25
CA LEU A 326 7.34 -20.12 -7.06
C LEU A 326 8.37 -21.01 -6.35
N ASP A 327 7.97 -21.54 -5.20
CA ASP A 327 8.76 -22.48 -4.42
C ASP A 327 9.23 -23.64 -5.33
N ARG A 328 10.52 -23.96 -5.28
CA ARG A 328 11.15 -24.91 -6.21
C ARG A 328 10.94 -26.36 -5.84
N MET A 329 10.26 -26.65 -4.74
CA MET A 329 9.87 -28.02 -4.41
C MET A 329 9.12 -28.64 -5.61
N PRO A 330 9.60 -29.78 -6.17
CA PRO A 330 9.02 -30.38 -7.36
C PRO A 330 7.53 -30.73 -7.24
N ASP A 331 7.07 -31.00 -6.02
CA ASP A 331 5.70 -31.32 -5.63
C ASP A 331 4.89 -30.10 -5.18
N HIS A 332 5.40 -28.87 -5.37
CA HIS A 332 4.69 -27.67 -4.96
C HIS A 332 3.34 -27.56 -5.73
N PRO A 333 2.19 -27.35 -5.05
CA PRO A 333 0.87 -27.40 -5.69
C PRO A 333 0.70 -26.44 -6.87
N LEU A 334 1.36 -25.28 -6.84
CA LEU A 334 1.29 -24.28 -7.92
C LEU A 334 2.14 -24.63 -9.15
N ARG A 335 3.04 -25.63 -9.06
CA ARG A 335 3.83 -26.12 -10.19
C ARG A 335 3.11 -27.20 -10.99
N ILE A 336 2.00 -27.72 -10.47
CA ILE A 336 1.16 -28.66 -11.21
C ILE A 336 0.60 -27.93 -12.44
N SER A 337 0.85 -28.49 -13.63
CA SER A 337 0.38 -27.93 -14.91
C SER A 337 -1.13 -27.66 -14.88
N GLY A 338 -1.57 -26.52 -15.41
CA GLY A 338 -2.97 -26.12 -15.42
C GLY A 338 -3.45 -25.33 -14.19
N ILE A 339 -2.80 -25.45 -13.03
CA ILE A 339 -3.30 -24.82 -11.78
C ILE A 339 -3.33 -23.29 -11.86
N LEU A 340 -2.27 -22.68 -12.41
CA LEU A 340 -2.19 -21.22 -12.58
C LEU A 340 -2.83 -20.73 -13.89
N ASP A 341 -3.29 -21.64 -14.76
CA ASP A 341 -3.86 -21.31 -16.05
C ASP A 341 -5.36 -20.93 -15.93
N ASP A 342 -6.06 -21.41 -14.91
CA ASP A 342 -7.47 -21.10 -14.59
C ASP A 342 -7.58 -20.04 -13.48
N HIS A 343 -6.80 -18.96 -13.59
CA HIS A 343 -6.90 -17.81 -12.68
C HIS A 343 -8.15 -16.97 -12.98
N LEU A 344 -8.58 -16.19 -12.00
CA LEU A 344 -9.77 -15.33 -12.12
C LEU A 344 -9.65 -14.39 -13.33
N PHE A 345 -10.70 -14.33 -14.14
CA PHE A 345 -10.85 -13.48 -15.33
C PHE A 345 -9.99 -13.83 -16.55
N ALA A 346 -9.30 -14.98 -16.54
CA ALA A 346 -8.48 -15.43 -17.67
C ALA A 346 -9.27 -15.55 -18.99
N ARG A 347 -10.57 -15.87 -18.92
CA ARG A 347 -11.43 -16.08 -20.09
C ARG A 347 -12.00 -14.76 -20.62
N GLU A 348 -12.35 -13.86 -19.72
CA GLU A 348 -12.96 -12.57 -19.98
C GLU A 348 -11.93 -11.55 -20.50
N VAL A 349 -10.73 -11.60 -19.91
CA VAL A 349 -9.57 -10.81 -20.36
C VAL A 349 -8.44 -11.79 -20.64
N PRO A 350 -8.37 -12.35 -21.87
CA PRO A 350 -7.24 -13.18 -22.27
C PRO A 350 -5.97 -12.33 -22.33
N ARG A 351 -4.81 -12.96 -22.14
CA ARG A 351 -3.51 -12.31 -22.27
C ARG A 351 -3.22 -11.94 -23.73
N SER A 352 -2.70 -10.74 -23.98
CA SER A 352 -2.30 -10.31 -25.32
C SER A 352 -1.07 -11.08 -25.80
N ALA A 353 -1.02 -11.39 -27.10
CA ALA A 353 0.15 -11.98 -27.73
C ALA A 353 1.36 -11.03 -27.73
N ASP A 354 1.15 -9.71 -27.77
CA ASP A 354 2.23 -8.70 -27.80
C ASP A 354 3.00 -8.62 -26.47
N ALA A 355 2.42 -9.15 -25.39
CA ALA A 355 3.09 -9.31 -24.11
C ALA A 355 4.03 -10.53 -24.06
N PHE A 356 4.10 -11.33 -25.14
CA PHE A 356 4.91 -12.54 -25.21
C PHE A 356 5.70 -12.61 -26.52
N LEU A 357 6.96 -13.01 -26.42
CA LEU A 357 7.79 -13.34 -27.57
C LEU A 357 7.56 -14.80 -27.97
N ALA A 358 7.37 -15.03 -29.27
CA ALA A 358 7.34 -16.38 -29.81
C ALA A 358 8.73 -17.03 -29.67
N GLY A 359 8.83 -18.07 -28.86
CA GLY A 359 10.05 -18.84 -28.70
C GLY A 359 10.28 -19.84 -29.84
N LEU A 360 11.52 -20.28 -30.00
CA LEU A 360 11.96 -21.20 -31.07
C LEU A 360 11.25 -22.57 -31.03
N ALA A 361 10.72 -22.97 -29.87
CA ALA A 361 9.99 -24.23 -29.67
C ALA A 361 8.47 -24.06 -29.61
N GLY A 362 7.94 -22.90 -30.02
CA GLY A 362 6.52 -22.55 -29.82
C GLY A 362 6.16 -22.17 -28.39
N GLU A 363 7.12 -22.17 -27.47
CA GLU A 363 6.94 -21.66 -26.11
C GLU A 363 6.84 -20.14 -26.14
N SER A 364 5.77 -19.58 -25.59
CA SER A 364 5.59 -18.13 -25.46
C SER A 364 6.29 -17.67 -24.19
N THR A 365 7.31 -16.82 -24.33
CA THR A 365 8.03 -16.26 -23.19
C THR A 365 7.58 -14.83 -22.97
N SER A 366 7.27 -14.44 -21.73
CA SER A 366 6.87 -13.06 -21.44
C SER A 366 7.96 -12.08 -21.90
N VAL A 367 7.57 -10.91 -22.39
CA VAL A 367 8.52 -9.82 -22.70
C VAL A 367 9.24 -9.30 -21.46
N LEU A 368 8.67 -9.55 -20.28
CA LEU A 368 9.25 -9.15 -19.01
C LEU A 368 10.46 -10.04 -18.66
N ARG A 369 11.48 -9.41 -18.10
CA ARG A 369 12.74 -10.02 -17.65
C ARG A 369 12.95 -9.64 -16.19
N PRO A 370 12.53 -10.49 -15.24
CA PRO A 370 12.56 -10.15 -13.84
C PRO A 370 14.02 -9.90 -13.45
N THR A 371 14.24 -8.83 -12.69
CA THR A 371 15.55 -8.58 -12.10
C THR A 371 15.93 -9.72 -11.17
N ALA A 372 17.23 -9.83 -10.84
CA ALA A 372 17.70 -10.82 -9.89
C ALA A 372 16.87 -10.78 -8.59
N CYS A 373 16.30 -11.94 -8.24
CA CYS A 373 15.52 -12.19 -7.04
C CYS A 373 16.36 -12.94 -5.99
N CYS A 374 15.74 -13.28 -4.86
CA CYS A 374 16.26 -14.03 -3.73
C CYS A 374 15.98 -15.53 -3.99
N GLY A 375 17.02 -16.34 -4.10
CA GLY A 375 16.92 -17.79 -3.99
C GLY A 375 17.70 -18.25 -2.76
N GLY A 376 17.05 -18.94 -1.82
CA GLY A 376 17.72 -19.71 -0.75
C GLY A 376 18.33 -21.02 -1.30
N ASP A 377 19.11 -21.80 -0.57
CA ASP A 377 19.42 -21.81 0.86
C ASP A 377 20.93 -21.79 1.17
N ASN A 378 21.84 -21.80 0.19
CA ASN A 378 23.29 -21.82 0.48
C ASN A 378 24.20 -21.22 -0.61
N ASP A 379 23.70 -20.90 -1.79
CA ASP A 379 24.49 -20.20 -2.80
C ASP A 379 24.11 -18.72 -2.83
N ARG A 380 25.12 -17.88 -2.60
CA ARG A 380 25.07 -16.42 -2.77
C ARG A 380 24.80 -16.01 -4.23
N ASP A 381 24.46 -16.95 -5.10
CA ASP A 381 24.17 -16.69 -6.50
C ASP A 381 22.80 -16.04 -6.64
N LEU A 382 22.83 -14.83 -7.19
CA LEU A 382 21.67 -14.05 -7.58
C LEU A 382 20.78 -14.86 -8.53
N TYR A 383 19.77 -15.53 -7.97
CA TYR A 383 18.80 -16.23 -8.79
C TYR A 383 18.02 -15.25 -9.66
N ARG A 384 17.90 -15.57 -10.94
CA ARG A 384 17.05 -14.82 -11.87
C ARG A 384 15.86 -15.72 -12.20
N PRO A 385 14.70 -15.52 -11.54
CA PRO A 385 13.52 -16.33 -11.82
C PRO A 385 13.14 -16.17 -13.28
N ARG A 386 12.48 -17.15 -13.86
CA ARG A 386 11.76 -16.93 -15.12
C ARG A 386 10.42 -16.25 -14.80
N MET A 387 9.85 -15.49 -15.74
CA MET A 387 8.58 -14.79 -15.47
C MET A 387 7.41 -15.72 -15.19
N ASP A 388 7.43 -16.94 -15.73
CA ASP A 388 6.43 -17.98 -15.44
C ASP A 388 6.56 -18.54 -14.01
N GLU A 389 7.65 -18.22 -13.32
CA GLU A 389 7.89 -18.55 -11.91
C GLU A 389 7.60 -17.40 -10.96
N VAL A 390 7.26 -16.22 -11.47
CA VAL A 390 6.91 -15.07 -10.62
C VAL A 390 5.39 -14.98 -10.56
N VAL A 391 4.85 -15.11 -9.35
CA VAL A 391 3.41 -15.05 -9.09
C VAL A 391 3.07 -13.85 -8.23
N MET A 392 1.85 -13.37 -8.39
CA MET A 392 1.22 -12.36 -7.54
C MET A 392 -0.13 -12.88 -7.07
N TRP A 393 -0.63 -12.31 -5.99
CA TRP A 393 -1.91 -12.66 -5.39
C TRP A 393 -2.71 -11.41 -5.09
N GLU A 394 -4.01 -11.58 -4.88
CA GLU A 394 -4.91 -10.51 -4.44
C GLU A 394 -4.95 -9.29 -5.36
N THR A 395 -4.39 -9.32 -6.55
CA THR A 395 -4.57 -8.28 -7.57
C THR A 395 -5.06 -8.95 -8.84
N ASN A 396 -6.13 -8.42 -9.43
CA ASN A 396 -6.68 -8.93 -10.67
C ASN A 396 -7.07 -7.79 -11.62
N VAL A 397 -7.29 -8.14 -12.88
CA VAL A 397 -7.58 -7.17 -13.94
C VAL A 397 -8.97 -6.54 -13.81
N GLN A 398 -9.91 -7.14 -13.07
CA GLN A 398 -11.31 -6.71 -13.02
C GLN A 398 -11.50 -5.28 -12.54
N ALA A 399 -10.70 -4.81 -11.58
CA ALA A 399 -10.77 -3.44 -11.08
C ALA A 399 -9.73 -2.50 -11.73
N THR A 400 -8.82 -3.05 -12.53
CA THR A 400 -7.73 -2.31 -13.14
C THR A 400 -8.22 -1.55 -14.38
N GLY A 401 -7.73 -0.32 -14.54
CA GLY A 401 -7.95 0.45 -15.76
C GLY A 401 -6.62 0.93 -16.32
N VAL A 402 -6.59 1.24 -17.61
CA VAL A 402 -5.38 1.72 -18.29
C VAL A 402 -5.60 3.11 -18.84
N ARG A 403 -4.53 3.92 -18.89
CA ARG A 403 -4.57 5.27 -19.44
C ARG A 403 -3.26 5.61 -20.10
N GLU A 404 -3.33 6.34 -21.20
CA GLU A 404 -2.21 7.01 -21.82
C GLU A 404 -2.02 8.40 -21.22
N TYR A 405 -0.80 8.63 -20.73
CA TYR A 405 -0.35 9.94 -20.31
C TYR A 405 0.61 10.53 -21.35
N PRO A 406 0.77 11.87 -21.38
CA PRO A 406 1.77 12.50 -22.23
C PRO A 406 3.17 11.93 -22.00
N HIS A 407 4.01 11.97 -23.04
CA HIS A 407 5.41 11.57 -22.91
C HIS A 407 6.10 12.40 -21.80
N PRO A 408 6.93 11.79 -20.92
CA PRO A 408 7.53 10.47 -21.03
C PRO A 408 6.89 9.33 -20.23
N LEU A 409 5.70 9.54 -19.69
CA LEU A 409 5.04 8.51 -18.89
C LEU A 409 4.39 7.43 -19.77
N GLY A 410 3.66 7.84 -20.81
CA GLY A 410 3.00 6.92 -21.75
C GLY A 410 1.87 6.12 -21.11
N TRP A 411 1.68 4.88 -21.56
CA TRP A 411 0.63 4.00 -21.03
C TRP A 411 0.95 3.50 -19.63
N VAL A 412 -0.03 3.60 -18.74
CA VAL A 412 0.04 3.09 -17.37
C VAL A 412 -1.26 2.37 -17.01
N ALA A 413 -1.17 1.39 -16.11
CA ALA A 413 -2.31 0.85 -15.38
C ALA A 413 -2.52 1.66 -14.09
N ALA A 414 -3.74 2.12 -13.88
CA ALA A 414 -4.19 2.72 -12.63
C ALA A 414 -4.65 1.61 -11.68
N MET A 415 -4.00 1.51 -10.53
CA MET A 415 -4.37 0.54 -9.51
C MET A 415 -5.76 0.86 -8.94
N PRO A 416 -6.55 -0.12 -8.50
CA PRO A 416 -7.92 0.09 -8.00
C PRO A 416 -8.01 1.08 -6.83
N VAL A 417 -8.53 2.28 -7.06
CA VAL A 417 -8.76 3.31 -6.03
C VAL A 417 -10.23 3.42 -5.63
N GLU A 418 -10.48 4.00 -4.46
CA GLU A 418 -11.82 4.47 -4.08
C GLU A 418 -12.38 5.49 -5.09
N ASP A 419 -13.71 5.58 -5.19
CA ASP A 419 -14.46 6.41 -6.15
C ASP A 419 -13.96 7.85 -6.29
N ARG A 420 -13.49 8.44 -5.19
CA ARG A 420 -13.06 9.85 -5.12
C ARG A 420 -11.63 10.10 -5.62
N ALA A 421 -10.82 9.05 -5.69
CA ALA A 421 -9.41 9.11 -6.06
C ALA A 421 -9.17 8.62 -7.50
N ASP A 422 -10.23 8.25 -8.22
CA ASP A 422 -10.11 7.89 -9.63
C ASP A 422 -9.67 9.10 -10.45
N VAL A 423 -8.67 8.90 -11.30
CA VAL A 423 -8.18 9.88 -12.27
C VAL A 423 -8.77 9.64 -13.67
N GLY A 424 -9.67 8.66 -13.79
CA GLY A 424 -10.30 8.24 -15.04
C GLY A 424 -9.36 7.38 -15.85
N SER A 425 -9.84 6.24 -16.33
CA SER A 425 -9.05 5.28 -17.10
C SER A 425 -9.96 4.38 -17.91
N TYR A 426 -9.46 3.82 -19.00
CA TYR A 426 -10.17 2.78 -19.73
C TYR A 426 -10.28 1.51 -18.90
N TRP A 427 -11.50 1.16 -18.50
CA TRP A 427 -11.76 0.05 -17.58
C TRP A 427 -11.76 -1.31 -18.31
N SER A 428 -11.15 -2.32 -17.70
CA SER A 428 -11.08 -3.69 -18.24
C SER A 428 -12.43 -4.34 -18.54
N GLY A 429 -13.49 -3.90 -17.85
CA GLY A 429 -14.86 -4.37 -18.06
C GLY A 429 -15.57 -3.78 -19.29
N HIS A 430 -15.06 -2.68 -19.87
CA HIS A 430 -15.76 -1.96 -20.94
C HIS A 430 -15.69 -2.68 -22.31
N PRO A 431 -16.80 -2.68 -23.10
CA PRO A 431 -18.15 -2.25 -22.71
C PRO A 431 -18.86 -3.28 -21.82
N ASP A 432 -18.76 -4.58 -22.13
CA ASP A 432 -19.55 -5.66 -21.50
C ASP A 432 -18.74 -6.95 -21.23
N VAL A 433 -17.46 -6.83 -20.91
CA VAL A 433 -16.52 -7.97 -20.82
C VAL A 433 -16.95 -8.99 -19.77
N TYR A 434 -17.60 -8.54 -18.71
CA TYR A 434 -18.03 -9.38 -17.58
C TYR A 434 -19.53 -9.72 -17.60
N GLY A 435 -20.18 -9.59 -18.77
CA GLY A 435 -21.49 -10.19 -19.06
C GLY A 435 -22.73 -9.36 -18.70
N ALA A 436 -22.62 -8.27 -17.95
CA ALA A 436 -23.75 -7.39 -17.64
C ALA A 436 -23.40 -5.93 -17.97
N MET A 437 -24.20 -5.26 -18.81
CA MET A 437 -23.96 -3.87 -19.21
C MET A 437 -24.02 -2.89 -18.03
N ASP A 438 -24.71 -3.25 -16.95
CA ASP A 438 -24.83 -2.45 -15.73
C ASP A 438 -23.71 -2.73 -14.71
N MET A 439 -22.72 -3.57 -15.06
CA MET A 439 -21.62 -3.84 -14.15
C MET A 439 -20.80 -2.56 -13.93
N LYS A 440 -20.74 -2.13 -12.68
CA LYS A 440 -19.90 -1.02 -12.24
C LYS A 440 -18.47 -1.51 -12.10
N ARG A 441 -17.51 -0.65 -12.45
CA ARG A 441 -16.09 -0.90 -12.12
C ARG A 441 -16.02 -1.23 -10.63
N PRO A 442 -15.44 -2.38 -10.25
CA PRO A 442 -15.27 -2.67 -8.84
C PRO A 442 -14.25 -1.69 -8.26
N ARG A 443 -14.68 -0.91 -7.27
CA ARG A 443 -13.88 0.12 -6.61
C ARG A 443 -13.36 -0.34 -5.24
N ARG A 444 -13.99 -1.40 -4.71
CA ARG A 444 -13.81 -1.96 -3.37
C ARG A 444 -13.97 -3.48 -3.42
N LEU A 445 -13.03 -4.18 -4.06
CA LEU A 445 -12.99 -5.64 -3.98
C LEU A 445 -11.95 -6.04 -2.94
N ASP A 446 -12.40 -6.76 -1.91
CA ASP A 446 -11.57 -7.42 -0.90
C ASP A 446 -10.51 -8.36 -1.52
N SER A 447 -10.66 -8.67 -2.81
CA SER A 447 -9.78 -9.53 -3.61
C SER A 447 -8.85 -8.78 -4.58
N THR A 448 -8.89 -7.45 -4.65
CA THR A 448 -8.01 -6.61 -5.49
C THR A 448 -7.18 -5.64 -4.65
N LEU A 449 -6.41 -6.21 -3.72
CA LEU A 449 -5.45 -5.52 -2.88
C LEU A 449 -4.14 -5.36 -3.64
N GLY A 450 -3.82 -4.12 -3.98
CA GLY A 450 -2.49 -3.72 -4.40
C GLY A 450 -1.49 -3.71 -3.25
N GLN A 451 -1.37 -4.81 -2.48
CA GLN A 451 -0.46 -4.90 -1.33
C GLN A 451 0.98 -4.63 -1.80
N GLN A 452 1.61 -3.65 -1.16
CA GLN A 452 3.03 -3.32 -1.39
C GLN A 452 3.89 -3.61 -0.16
N ALA A 453 3.25 -3.90 0.99
CA ALA A 453 3.93 -4.13 2.26
C ALA A 453 4.93 -3.00 2.63
N GLY A 454 4.68 -1.79 2.11
CA GLY A 454 5.64 -0.71 2.13
C GLY A 454 5.31 0.44 1.17
N PHE A 455 6.10 1.50 1.24
CA PHE A 455 6.13 2.58 0.25
C PHE A 455 7.51 3.20 0.14
N MET A 456 7.72 3.89 -0.97
CA MET A 456 8.84 4.81 -1.14
C MET A 456 8.32 6.21 -1.35
N ALA A 457 9.04 7.22 -0.91
CA ALA A 457 8.72 8.61 -1.21
C ALA A 457 9.95 9.50 -1.08
N THR A 458 10.01 10.55 -1.90
CA THR A 458 10.90 11.68 -1.66
C THR A 458 10.43 12.51 -0.47
N ARG A 459 11.32 13.31 0.10
CA ARG A 459 10.96 14.28 1.14
C ARG A 459 9.78 15.17 0.73
N GLY A 460 9.85 15.79 -0.45
CA GLY A 460 8.80 16.70 -0.92
C GLY A 460 7.46 15.99 -1.18
N GLN A 461 7.50 14.71 -1.55
CA GLN A 461 6.28 13.89 -1.63
C GLN A 461 5.64 13.67 -0.25
N ILE A 462 6.45 13.37 0.78
CA ILE A 462 5.94 13.21 2.15
C ILE A 462 5.37 14.53 2.68
N GLU A 463 6.03 15.67 2.43
CA GLU A 463 5.54 17.00 2.80
C GLU A 463 4.19 17.29 2.13
N TYR A 464 4.07 17.04 0.82
CA TYR A 464 2.79 17.17 0.12
C TYR A 464 1.71 16.24 0.67
N PHE A 465 2.06 15.00 1.01
CA PHE A 465 1.11 14.09 1.65
C PHE A 465 0.62 14.67 2.98
N HIS A 466 1.52 15.26 3.74
CA HIS A 466 1.20 15.84 5.04
C HIS A 466 0.36 17.10 4.93
N ASP A 467 0.75 18.02 4.07
CA ASP A 467 0.17 19.37 4.08
C ASP A 467 -1.02 19.53 3.13
N VAL A 468 -1.13 18.66 2.11
CA VAL A 468 -2.07 18.85 1.00
C VAL A 468 -2.92 17.62 0.74
N ALA A 469 -2.29 16.47 0.48
CA ALA A 469 -3.02 15.32 -0.05
C ALA A 469 -3.91 14.67 1.01
N CYS A 470 -3.38 14.44 2.22
CA CYS A 470 -4.05 13.71 3.30
C CYS A 470 -4.69 14.67 4.31
N PRO A 471 -6.02 14.72 4.41
CA PRO A 471 -6.70 15.42 5.50
C PRO A 471 -6.25 14.89 6.87
N GLY A 472 -6.00 15.81 7.81
CA GLY A 472 -5.44 15.48 9.12
C GLY A 472 -3.95 15.14 9.12
N GLY A 473 -3.28 15.18 7.97
CA GLY A 473 -1.83 15.03 7.84
C GLY A 473 -1.33 13.58 7.76
N PHE A 474 -0.39 13.34 6.85
CA PHE A 474 0.27 12.04 6.68
C PHE A 474 1.19 11.64 7.83
N LEU A 475 1.91 12.59 8.43
CA LEU A 475 2.81 12.39 9.57
C LEU A 475 2.10 12.62 10.92
N PRO A 476 2.54 11.97 12.02
CA PRO A 476 1.98 12.19 13.34
C PRO A 476 2.31 13.60 13.89
N PRO A 477 1.56 14.09 14.89
CA PRO A 477 0.51 13.40 15.65
C PRO A 477 -0.82 13.27 14.89
N TYR A 478 -1.50 12.14 15.05
CA TYR A 478 -2.83 11.88 14.44
C TYR A 478 -3.96 12.26 15.40
N ASP A 479 -3.80 13.36 16.12
CA ASP A 479 -4.66 13.71 17.25
C ASP A 479 -5.97 14.37 16.80
N ASP A 480 -6.10 14.69 15.51
CA ASP A 480 -7.34 15.25 14.97
C ASP A 480 -8.42 14.18 14.83
N VAL A 481 -9.24 14.06 15.87
CA VAL A 481 -10.41 13.18 15.93
C VAL A 481 -11.44 13.43 14.83
N ARG A 482 -11.41 14.56 14.11
CA ARG A 482 -12.30 14.82 12.97
C ARG A 482 -11.87 14.04 11.73
N HIS A 483 -10.56 14.02 11.47
CA HIS A 483 -9.97 13.34 10.31
C HIS A 483 -9.60 11.89 10.63
N TRP A 484 -9.10 11.66 11.84
CA TRP A 484 -8.67 10.36 12.35
C TRP A 484 -9.63 9.86 13.42
N LYS A 485 -10.95 9.98 13.21
CA LYS A 485 -11.95 9.47 14.17
C LYS A 485 -11.71 7.98 14.41
N GLY A 486 -11.22 7.63 15.59
CA GLY A 486 -10.84 6.25 15.93
C GLY A 486 -9.42 5.83 15.56
N ASP A 487 -8.51 6.79 15.30
CA ASP A 487 -7.03 6.78 15.14
C ASP A 487 -6.35 5.58 14.43
N SER A 488 -7.11 4.62 13.91
CA SER A 488 -6.67 3.34 13.36
C SER A 488 -5.90 2.39 14.29
N LEU A 489 -5.61 2.70 15.56
CA LEU A 489 -5.29 1.64 16.55
C LEU A 489 -6.45 0.65 16.70
N GLN A 490 -7.62 1.03 16.20
CA GLN A 490 -8.85 0.27 16.23
C GLN A 490 -8.98 -0.75 15.08
N ARG A 491 -8.09 -0.77 14.08
CA ARG A 491 -8.24 -1.64 12.89
C ARG A 491 -6.96 -2.35 12.48
N HIS A 492 -7.13 -3.60 12.04
CA HIS A 492 -6.13 -4.49 11.44
C HIS A 492 -5.54 -3.99 10.10
N SER A 493 -5.45 -2.67 9.89
CA SER A 493 -4.98 -2.07 8.65
C SER A 493 -3.46 -1.91 8.66
N VAL A 494 -2.74 -3.02 8.85
CA VAL A 494 -1.27 -3.11 8.73
C VAL A 494 -0.83 -2.43 7.43
N GLU A 495 -1.62 -2.67 6.38
CA GLU A 495 -1.39 -2.24 5.01
C GLU A 495 -1.55 -0.73 4.78
N PHE A 496 -2.43 -0.03 5.51
CA PHE A 496 -2.50 1.43 5.41
C PHE A 496 -1.22 2.08 5.96
N TRP A 497 -0.74 1.55 7.07
CA TRP A 497 0.42 2.06 7.77
C TRP A 497 1.73 1.66 7.10
N SER A 498 1.78 0.46 6.52
CA SER A 498 2.90 0.05 5.68
C SER A 498 2.85 0.73 4.32
N GLY A 499 1.76 1.36 3.88
CA GLY A 499 1.66 2.00 2.55
C GLY A 499 1.16 1.06 1.44
N GLY A 500 0.81 -0.17 1.81
CA GLY A 500 0.20 -1.18 0.95
C GLY A 500 -1.17 -0.84 0.38
N PHE A 501 -1.97 0.04 0.99
CA PHE A 501 -3.34 0.30 0.53
C PHE A 501 -3.56 1.80 0.28
N GLN A 502 -3.92 2.24 -0.92
CA GLN A 502 -5.34 2.34 -1.29
C GLN A 502 -6.26 1.89 -0.15
N VAL A 503 -6.31 2.67 0.92
CA VAL A 503 -7.56 3.36 1.03
C VAL A 503 -8.72 2.52 1.66
N HIS A 504 -8.47 1.62 2.64
CA HIS A 504 -9.42 0.80 3.45
C HIS A 504 -9.73 -0.69 3.11
N ASP A 505 -10.28 -1.41 4.10
CA ASP A 505 -10.48 -2.87 4.29
C ASP A 505 -11.90 -3.19 4.81
N LEU A 506 -12.72 -3.92 4.06
CA LEU A 506 -14.08 -4.33 4.47
C LEU A 506 -14.04 -5.70 5.16
N ILE A 507 -14.16 -5.73 6.49
CA ILE A 507 -14.63 -6.94 7.18
C ILE A 507 -16.16 -6.96 7.06
N ILE A 508 -16.70 -7.71 6.12
CA ILE A 508 -18.12 -8.11 6.15
C ILE A 508 -18.28 -9.15 7.26
N PHE A 509 -18.64 -8.72 8.46
CA PHE A 509 -19.47 -9.58 9.30
C PHE A 509 -20.86 -9.60 8.67
N SER A 510 -21.14 -10.62 7.86
CA SER A 510 -22.52 -10.98 7.51
C SER A 510 -23.18 -11.53 8.78
N VAL A 511 -23.57 -10.63 9.68
CA VAL A 511 -24.60 -10.97 10.65
C VAL A 511 -25.88 -11.00 9.83
N PHE A 512 -26.28 -12.20 9.39
CA PHE A 512 -27.62 -12.46 8.90
C PHE A 512 -28.60 -12.23 10.05
N LEU A 513 -28.97 -10.97 10.31
CA LEU A 513 -30.18 -10.67 11.03
C LEU A 513 -31.29 -10.60 9.98
N PRO A 514 -32.25 -11.55 9.99
CA PRO A 514 -33.49 -11.33 9.28
C PRO A 514 -34.19 -10.16 9.97
N VAL A 515 -34.92 -9.35 9.23
CA VAL A 515 -35.71 -8.20 9.71
C VAL A 515 -34.93 -6.87 9.81
N ALA A 516 -34.85 -6.20 8.65
CA ALA A 516 -34.93 -4.74 8.40
C ALA A 516 -33.94 -4.29 7.32
N ASN A 517 -34.49 -3.86 6.18
CA ASN A 517 -33.79 -3.26 5.03
C ASN A 517 -33.22 -1.87 5.34
N VAL A 518 -32.36 -1.76 6.36
CA VAL A 518 -31.54 -0.58 6.59
C VAL A 518 -30.10 -1.05 6.50
N ILE A 519 -29.56 -1.05 5.28
CA ILE A 519 -28.12 -1.05 5.08
C ILE A 519 -27.64 0.29 5.64
N TYR A 520 -27.20 0.30 6.89
CA TYR A 520 -26.43 1.42 7.41
C TYR A 520 -25.13 1.47 6.63
N ASP A 521 -25.08 2.29 5.57
CA ASP A 521 -23.86 2.68 4.86
C ASP A 521 -23.03 3.70 5.71
N GLY A 522 -23.11 3.56 7.04
CA GLY A 522 -22.31 4.27 8.04
C GLY A 522 -20.96 3.60 8.29
N GLY A 523 -20.59 2.60 7.48
CA GLY A 523 -19.33 1.86 7.56
C GLY A 523 -18.15 2.65 6.99
N LEU A 524 -17.51 3.45 7.85
CA LEU A 524 -16.12 3.92 7.81
C LEU A 524 -15.53 4.34 6.43
N LYS A 525 -15.72 5.62 6.12
CA LYS A 525 -14.99 6.41 5.10
C LYS A 525 -13.65 6.98 5.60
N LEU A 526 -13.02 6.33 6.57
CA LEU A 526 -11.91 6.94 7.35
C LEU A 526 -10.56 6.78 6.68
N PHE A 527 -10.41 5.75 5.86
CA PHE A 527 -9.15 5.44 5.23
C PHE A 527 -9.40 5.64 3.75
N GLY A 528 -9.56 6.89 3.30
CA GLY A 528 -9.91 7.24 1.91
C GLY A 528 -9.18 8.48 1.38
N GLN A 529 -8.54 9.21 2.30
CA GLN A 529 -8.62 10.66 2.22
C GLN A 529 -7.43 11.31 1.55
N CYS A 530 -6.32 10.59 1.36
CA CYS A 530 -5.16 11.15 0.64
C CYS A 530 -5.43 11.36 -0.86
N PHE A 531 -6.50 10.77 -1.39
CA PHE A 531 -6.90 10.81 -2.81
C PHE A 531 -5.77 10.52 -3.81
N LEU A 532 -4.78 9.71 -3.41
CA LEU A 532 -3.65 9.35 -4.25
C LEU A 532 -4.00 8.15 -5.14
N ASN A 533 -3.50 8.17 -6.37
CA ASN A 533 -3.69 7.11 -7.35
C ASN A 533 -2.34 6.51 -7.75
N ARG A 534 -2.16 5.23 -7.44
CA ARG A 534 -0.93 4.51 -7.75
C ARG A 534 -0.97 4.01 -9.19
N ILE A 535 0.11 4.25 -9.91
CA ILE A 535 0.23 3.87 -11.32
C ILE A 535 1.37 2.89 -11.57
N LEU A 536 1.12 1.96 -12.47
CA LEU A 536 2.07 0.98 -12.96
C LEU A 536 2.36 1.28 -14.43
N SER A 537 3.60 1.56 -14.79
CA SER A 537 3.97 1.80 -16.18
C SER A 537 3.79 0.53 -17.00
N LEU A 538 3.16 0.63 -18.17
CA LEU A 538 3.07 -0.49 -19.12
C LEU A 538 4.27 -0.54 -20.09
N ASP A 539 5.35 0.20 -19.79
CA ASP A 539 6.65 -0.05 -20.40
C ASP A 539 7.28 -1.28 -19.74
N PRO A 540 7.67 -2.33 -20.48
CA PRO A 540 8.19 -3.57 -19.91
C PRO A 540 9.32 -3.37 -18.91
N LYS A 541 10.30 -2.51 -19.24
CA LYS A 541 11.48 -2.28 -18.41
C LYS A 541 11.14 -1.56 -17.11
N LYS A 542 10.20 -0.62 -17.16
CA LYS A 542 9.70 0.05 -15.95
C LYS A 542 8.81 -0.87 -15.12
N PHE A 543 7.93 -1.64 -15.74
CA PHE A 543 7.03 -2.58 -15.06
C PHE A 543 7.81 -3.63 -14.26
N GLU A 544 8.87 -4.21 -14.84
CA GLU A 544 9.77 -5.15 -14.15
C GLU A 544 10.35 -4.57 -12.85
N ARG A 545 10.72 -3.29 -12.87
CA ARG A 545 11.27 -2.57 -11.71
C ARG A 545 10.19 -2.09 -10.73
N GLN A 546 8.92 -2.34 -11.02
CA GLN A 546 7.80 -2.13 -10.10
C GLN A 546 7.42 -3.41 -9.36
N LEU A 547 8.09 -4.54 -9.63
CA LEU A 547 7.88 -5.79 -8.90
C LEU A 547 8.72 -5.82 -7.61
N LEU A 548 8.06 -5.99 -6.46
CA LEU A 548 8.70 -6.11 -5.16
C LEU A 548 8.63 -7.56 -4.67
N TYR A 549 9.79 -8.19 -4.54
CA TYR A 549 9.86 -9.60 -4.17
C TYR A 549 9.67 -9.79 -2.67
N HIS A 550 8.70 -10.62 -2.35
CA HIS A 550 8.40 -11.09 -1.02
C HIS A 550 9.12 -12.42 -0.77
N VAL A 551 10.08 -12.42 0.15
CA VAL A 551 11.08 -13.50 0.22
C VAL A 551 10.65 -14.70 1.05
N THR A 552 9.63 -14.56 1.89
CA THR A 552 9.17 -15.68 2.74
C THR A 552 8.29 -16.68 1.98
N ASN A 553 7.78 -16.32 0.80
CA ASN A 553 6.92 -17.16 -0.03
C ASN A 553 5.70 -17.76 0.72
N ASN A 554 5.26 -17.13 1.82
CA ASN A 554 4.24 -17.71 2.68
C ASN A 554 2.82 -17.63 2.08
N LYS A 555 2.59 -16.77 1.08
CA LYS A 555 1.28 -16.61 0.47
C LYS A 555 0.94 -17.76 -0.45
N GLN A 556 1.93 -18.34 -1.12
CA GLN A 556 1.80 -19.59 -1.89
C GLN A 556 1.15 -20.74 -1.10
N ARG A 557 1.33 -20.78 0.22
CA ARG A 557 0.79 -21.84 1.09
C ARG A 557 -0.53 -21.46 1.77
N THR A 558 -0.82 -20.17 1.89
CA THR A 558 -1.95 -19.67 2.68
C THR A 558 -3.11 -19.15 1.84
N ILE A 559 -2.86 -18.83 0.57
CA ILE A 559 -3.86 -18.30 -0.35
C ILE A 559 -4.26 -19.39 -1.36
N SER A 560 -5.55 -19.42 -1.70
CA SER A 560 -6.07 -20.33 -2.73
C SER A 560 -5.35 -20.11 -4.07
N PRO A 561 -4.91 -21.18 -4.77
CA PRO A 561 -4.27 -21.06 -6.08
C PRO A 561 -5.06 -20.25 -7.11
N ARG A 562 -6.40 -20.25 -7.05
CA ARG A 562 -7.26 -19.46 -7.96
C ARG A 562 -7.11 -17.95 -7.80
N LYS A 563 -6.62 -17.49 -6.64
CA LYS A 563 -6.33 -16.08 -6.37
C LYS A 563 -4.90 -15.69 -6.77
N MET A 564 -4.13 -16.63 -7.31
CA MET A 564 -2.78 -16.40 -7.81
C MET A 564 -2.77 -16.32 -9.32
N ILE A 565 -1.91 -15.47 -9.85
CA ILE A 565 -1.71 -15.28 -11.28
C ILE A 565 -0.21 -15.11 -11.52
N ARG A 566 0.28 -15.65 -12.64
CA ARG A 566 1.66 -15.37 -13.05
C ARG A 566 1.76 -13.90 -13.45
N VAL A 567 2.83 -13.22 -13.07
CA VAL A 567 2.99 -11.80 -13.37
C VAL A 567 3.00 -11.54 -14.89
N GLY A 568 3.57 -12.45 -15.68
CA GLY A 568 3.51 -12.38 -17.14
C GLY A 568 2.08 -12.45 -17.70
N ASP A 569 1.23 -13.30 -17.10
CA ASP A 569 -0.18 -13.41 -17.49
C ASP A 569 -0.95 -12.14 -17.12
N TYR A 570 -0.77 -11.63 -15.89
CA TYR A 570 -1.37 -10.35 -15.47
C TYR A 570 -0.97 -9.18 -16.36
N TYR A 571 0.34 -9.03 -16.64
CA TYR A 571 0.82 -8.00 -17.56
C TYR A 571 0.20 -8.16 -18.95
N GLY A 572 0.10 -9.39 -19.47
CA GLY A 572 -0.59 -9.69 -20.72
C GLY A 572 -2.06 -9.27 -20.70
N GLN A 573 -2.77 -9.44 -19.59
CA GLN A 573 -4.14 -8.93 -19.44
C GLN A 573 -4.18 -7.40 -19.50
N LEU A 574 -3.24 -6.70 -18.86
CA LEU A 574 -3.15 -5.24 -18.93
C LEU A 574 -2.90 -4.74 -20.36
N ILE A 575 -2.07 -5.44 -21.14
CA ILE A 575 -1.83 -5.12 -22.54
C ILE A 575 -3.10 -5.34 -23.38
N THR A 576 -3.87 -6.41 -23.13
CA THR A 576 -5.18 -6.60 -23.78
C THR A 576 -6.14 -5.44 -23.49
N VAL A 577 -6.17 -4.95 -22.24
CA VAL A 577 -7.01 -3.80 -21.87
C VAL A 577 -6.53 -2.53 -22.60
N LYS A 578 -5.21 -2.33 -22.72
CA LYS A 578 -4.62 -1.24 -23.51
C LYS A 578 -5.01 -1.31 -24.99
N GLU A 579 -4.90 -2.47 -25.63
CA GLU A 579 -5.26 -2.66 -27.04
C GLU A 579 -6.75 -2.38 -27.29
N ARG A 580 -7.62 -2.83 -26.36
CA ARG A 580 -9.06 -2.50 -26.40
C ARG A 580 -9.29 -1.00 -26.31
N ALA A 581 -8.58 -0.31 -25.41
CA ALA A 581 -8.64 1.15 -25.28
C ALA A 581 -8.19 1.85 -26.58
N GLU A 582 -7.07 1.45 -27.17
CA GLU A 582 -6.58 2.01 -28.44
C GLU A 582 -7.57 1.78 -29.58
N LYS A 583 -8.15 0.58 -29.67
CA LYS A 583 -9.17 0.26 -30.69
C LYS A 583 -10.42 1.12 -30.51
N PHE A 584 -10.87 1.31 -29.28
CA PHE A 584 -12.00 2.18 -28.95
C PHE A 584 -11.73 3.62 -29.39
N LEU A 585 -10.56 4.17 -29.05
CA LEU A 585 -10.16 5.53 -29.45
C LEU A 585 -10.08 5.71 -30.97
N ARG A 586 -9.63 4.69 -31.71
CA ARG A 586 -9.62 4.72 -33.19
C ARG A 586 -11.03 4.69 -33.76
N ALA A 587 -11.95 3.94 -33.14
CA ALA A 587 -13.35 3.87 -33.57
C ALA A 587 -14.11 5.18 -33.31
N GLU A 588 -13.83 5.89 -32.21
CA GLU A 588 -14.42 7.22 -31.95
C GLU A 588 -13.88 8.31 -32.89
N ALA A 589 -12.67 8.12 -33.43
CA ALA A 589 -12.03 9.08 -34.33
C ALA A 589 -12.45 8.93 -35.81
N ALA A 590 -12.96 7.76 -36.19
CA ALA A 590 -13.44 7.44 -37.53
C ALA A 590 -14.92 7.80 -37.68
#